data_AF-A0AAV4WP88-F1
#
_entry.id   AF-A0AAV4WP88-F1
#
_cell.length_a   1.000
_cell.length_b   1.000
_cell.length_c   1.000
_cell.angle_alpha   90.00
_cell.angle_beta   90.00
_cell.angle_gamma   90.00
#
_symmetry.space_group_name_H-M   'P 1'
#
loop_
_entity.id
_entity.type
_entity.pdbx_description
1 polymer ?
#
loop_
_entity_poly.entity_id
_entity_poly.type
_entity_poly.pdbx_seq_one_letter_code
_entity_poly.pdbx_strand_id
1 'polypeptide(L)'
;MFHASFSENLGQVENKLLNLSLTCDFLKSKTVEKVISLILSLGNYMNGGNGSRGQADGFGLEILPKLKDVKSKDNSLTLLHFIVRLYFAKFEQDKPAEECRLPVPEPSDVDRAGTISFDDVRKELDKLYVHTAACERKVSEILRSSDEEQKPLKDTMQSFLEGAFADTRMQMDHLERCKIKFQSTQKFFKFQPKSNNESEWPKEFFTLWAPFCSDFKDIWKKEQKYKMAEQKKLELMRKRIQEIQERQKADIVLVKTRPTGLKAKLLRLSNMNNSKGAT
;
A
#
# COMPACT_ATOMS: atom_id res chain seq x y z
N MET A 1 22.65 -4.12 31.26
CA MET A 1 21.20 -3.85 31.40
C MET A 1 20.82 -2.51 30.76
N PHE A 2 21.40 -1.38 31.18
CA PHE A 2 21.11 -0.04 30.61
C PHE A 2 21.24 0.02 29.07
N HIS A 3 22.36 -0.46 28.53
CA HIS A 3 22.61 -0.48 27.08
C HIS A 3 21.47 -1.13 26.27
N ALA A 4 21.07 -2.35 26.65
CA ALA A 4 20.02 -3.09 25.94
C ALA A 4 18.65 -2.38 26.03
N SER A 5 18.28 -1.90 27.23
CA SER A 5 17.02 -1.18 27.43
C SER A 5 17.00 0.17 26.71
N PHE A 6 18.14 0.85 26.57
CA PHE A 6 18.23 2.12 25.84
C PHE A 6 17.94 1.90 24.35
N SER A 7 18.65 0.96 23.72
CA SER A 7 18.46 0.65 22.29
C SER A 7 17.03 0.20 21.98
N GLU A 8 16.43 -0.62 22.84
CA GLU A 8 15.05 -1.06 22.67
C GLU A 8 14.06 0.12 22.74
N ASN A 9 14.14 0.94 23.80
CA ASN A 9 13.24 2.06 24.01
C ASN A 9 13.38 3.11 22.90
N LEU A 10 14.60 3.43 22.50
CA LEU A 10 14.84 4.37 21.41
C LEU A 10 14.30 3.83 20.07
N GLY A 11 14.51 2.54 19.79
CA GLY A 11 13.96 1.88 18.61
C GLY A 11 12.42 1.86 18.59
N GLN A 12 11.77 1.74 19.76
CA GLN A 12 10.31 1.87 19.85
C GLN A 12 9.84 3.28 19.48
N VAL A 13 10.52 4.33 19.97
CA VAL A 13 10.23 5.73 19.60
C VAL A 13 10.42 5.94 18.10
N GLU A 14 11.55 5.50 17.55
CA GLU A 14 11.86 5.61 16.13
C GLU A 14 10.77 4.97 15.26
N ASN A 15 10.34 3.76 15.61
CA ASN A 15 9.29 3.04 14.89
C ASN A 15 7.94 3.76 14.92
N LYS A 16 7.55 4.35 16.07
CA LYS A 16 6.33 5.17 16.18
C LYS A 16 6.41 6.37 15.21
N LEU A 17 7.52 7.10 15.25
CA LEU A 17 7.72 8.30 14.43
C LEU A 17 7.78 7.98 12.93
N LEU A 18 8.49 6.90 12.56
CA LEU A 18 8.58 6.44 11.18
C LEU A 18 7.20 6.04 10.64
N ASN A 19 6.42 5.28 11.41
CA ASN A 19 5.06 4.89 11.03
C ASN A 19 4.17 6.12 10.77
N LEU A 20 4.22 7.13 11.65
CA LEU A 20 3.47 8.38 11.45
C LEU A 20 3.87 9.09 10.15
N SER A 21 5.17 9.25 9.92
CA SER A 21 5.70 9.91 8.74
C SER A 21 5.26 9.20 7.46
N LEU A 22 5.44 7.88 7.40
CA LEU A 22 5.07 7.07 6.22
C LEU A 22 3.56 7.07 5.99
N THR A 23 2.75 6.97 7.04
CA THR A 23 1.28 7.03 6.93
C THR A 23 0.84 8.39 6.40
N CYS A 24 1.44 9.48 6.89
CA CYS A 24 1.19 10.83 6.38
C CYS A 24 1.54 10.98 4.90
N ASP A 25 2.68 10.45 4.48
CA ASP A 25 3.10 10.51 3.07
C ASP A 25 2.19 9.67 2.18
N PHE A 26 1.78 8.48 2.64
CA PHE A 26 0.83 7.63 1.92
C PHE A 26 -0.52 8.33 1.74
N LEU A 27 -1.03 9.00 2.77
CA LEU A 27 -2.30 9.72 2.68
C LEU A 27 -2.28 10.82 1.61
N LYS A 28 -1.13 11.43 1.33
CA LYS A 28 -0.95 12.43 0.28
C LYS A 28 -0.59 11.81 -1.09
N SER A 29 -0.62 10.49 -1.22
CA SER A 29 -0.28 9.81 -2.46
C SER A 29 -1.37 9.95 -3.53
N LYS A 30 -0.97 9.72 -4.79
CA LYS A 30 -1.89 9.74 -5.94
C LYS A 30 -2.97 8.66 -5.89
N THR A 31 -2.75 7.54 -5.19
CA THR A 31 -3.78 6.50 -5.06
C THR A 31 -4.90 6.96 -4.13
N VAL A 32 -4.56 7.61 -3.01
CA VAL A 32 -5.55 8.20 -2.10
C VAL A 32 -6.29 9.36 -2.77
N GLU A 33 -5.58 10.22 -3.51
CA GLU A 33 -6.19 11.31 -4.30
C GLU A 33 -7.26 10.77 -5.27
N LYS A 34 -6.98 9.65 -5.96
CA LYS A 34 -7.96 8.97 -6.83
C LYS A 34 -9.17 8.48 -6.05
N VAL A 35 -8.99 7.85 -4.88
CA VAL A 35 -10.10 7.39 -4.03
C VAL A 35 -10.98 8.56 -3.58
N ILE A 36 -10.37 9.65 -3.08
CA ILE A 36 -11.08 10.86 -2.67
C ILE A 36 -11.84 11.49 -3.84
N SER A 37 -11.23 11.50 -5.04
CA SER A 37 -11.87 12.02 -6.26
C SER A 37 -13.09 11.19 -6.68
N LEU A 38 -13.02 9.86 -6.54
CA LEU A 38 -14.17 8.99 -6.78
C LEU A 38 -15.30 9.29 -5.78
N ILE A 39 -14.98 9.44 -4.49
CA ILE A 39 -15.96 9.79 -3.46
C ILE A 39 -16.63 11.12 -3.79
N LEU A 40 -15.85 12.15 -4.13
CA LEU A 40 -16.37 13.47 -4.47
C LEU A 40 -17.30 13.41 -5.70
N SER A 41 -16.85 12.74 -6.75
CA SER A 41 -17.60 12.61 -8.01
C SER A 41 -18.93 11.89 -7.81
N LEU A 42 -18.91 10.77 -7.07
CA LEU A 42 -20.12 10.00 -6.76
C LEU A 42 -21.05 10.78 -5.83
N GLY A 43 -20.49 11.45 -4.81
CA GLY A 43 -21.25 12.32 -3.92
C GLY A 43 -21.98 13.43 -4.68
N ASN A 44 -21.28 14.14 -5.56
CA ASN A 44 -21.88 15.20 -6.38
C ASN A 44 -22.98 14.65 -7.30
N TYR A 45 -22.75 13.50 -7.95
CA TYR A 45 -23.75 12.86 -8.80
C TYR A 45 -25.01 12.46 -8.01
N MET A 46 -24.84 11.79 -6.86
CA MET A 46 -25.95 11.30 -6.04
C MET A 46 -26.75 12.43 -5.37
N ASN A 47 -26.11 13.56 -5.10
CA ASN A 47 -26.76 14.74 -4.51
C ASN A 47 -27.13 15.81 -5.56
N GLY A 48 -27.08 15.45 -6.85
CA GLY A 48 -27.44 16.35 -7.95
C GLY A 48 -28.85 16.93 -7.76
N GLY A 49 -28.98 18.24 -7.98
CA GLY A 49 -30.22 18.99 -7.73
C GLY A 49 -30.33 19.60 -6.32
N ASN A 50 -29.45 19.24 -5.38
CA ASN A 50 -29.27 19.97 -4.13
C ASN A 50 -28.10 20.95 -4.26
N GLY A 51 -28.38 22.25 -4.36
CA GLY A 51 -27.37 23.29 -4.57
C GLY A 51 -26.27 23.37 -3.51
N SER A 52 -26.50 22.81 -2.30
CA SER A 52 -25.50 22.78 -1.22
C SER A 52 -24.67 21.48 -1.17
N ARG A 53 -25.08 20.42 -1.88
CA ARG A 53 -24.49 19.07 -1.76
C ARG A 53 -24.08 18.43 -3.09
N GLY A 54 -24.66 18.84 -4.22
CA GLY A 54 -24.43 18.25 -5.54
C GLY A 54 -23.35 18.94 -6.39
N GLN A 55 -22.77 20.03 -5.91
CA GLN A 55 -21.74 20.82 -6.60
C GLN A 55 -20.61 21.20 -5.64
N ALA A 56 -20.18 20.26 -4.81
CA ALA A 56 -19.13 20.48 -3.83
C ALA A 56 -17.74 20.38 -4.48
N ASP A 57 -16.81 21.25 -4.04
CA ASP A 57 -15.39 21.18 -4.38
C ASP A 57 -14.59 20.26 -3.43
N GLY A 58 -15.22 19.81 -2.36
CA GLY A 58 -14.63 18.95 -1.34
C GLY A 58 -15.65 18.51 -0.30
N PHE A 59 -15.22 17.66 0.62
CA PHE A 59 -16.04 17.18 1.73
C PHE A 59 -15.18 17.02 2.98
N GLY A 60 -15.82 17.06 4.15
CA GLY A 60 -15.16 16.76 5.41
C GLY A 60 -14.88 15.26 5.57
N LEU A 61 -13.77 14.91 6.22
CA LEU A 61 -13.31 13.52 6.41
C LEU A 61 -14.28 12.63 7.22
N GLU A 62 -15.24 13.23 7.89
CA GLU A 62 -16.27 12.63 8.74
C GLU A 62 -17.27 11.81 7.91
N ILE A 63 -17.25 11.97 6.59
CA ILE A 63 -18.00 11.13 5.66
C ILE A 63 -17.35 9.75 5.44
N LEU A 64 -16.02 9.64 5.55
CA LEU A 64 -15.27 8.42 5.25
C LEU A 64 -15.83 7.18 5.98
N PRO A 65 -16.00 7.19 7.32
CA PRO A 65 -16.57 6.05 8.03
C PRO A 65 -18.03 5.75 7.68
N LYS A 66 -18.77 6.73 7.12
CA LYS A 66 -20.21 6.64 6.82
C LYS A 66 -20.50 6.08 5.43
N LEU A 67 -19.49 5.96 4.56
CA LEU A 67 -19.67 5.45 3.19
C LEU A 67 -20.19 4.00 3.15
N LYS A 68 -19.99 3.24 4.24
CA LYS A 68 -20.54 1.89 4.36
C LYS A 68 -22.03 1.85 4.70
N ASP A 69 -22.59 2.95 5.20
CA ASP A 69 -23.98 3.02 5.64
C ASP A 69 -24.92 3.41 4.49
N VAL A 70 -24.37 3.98 3.41
CA VAL A 70 -25.13 4.29 2.19
C VAL A 70 -25.29 3.03 1.36
N LYS A 71 -26.52 2.51 1.25
CA LYS A 71 -26.82 1.22 0.62
C LYS A 71 -27.59 1.37 -0.68
N SER A 72 -27.46 0.36 -1.55
CA SER A 72 -28.34 0.17 -2.70
C SER A 72 -29.79 -0.09 -2.26
N LYS A 73 -30.75 0.09 -3.18
CA LYS A 73 -32.18 -0.07 -2.90
C LYS A 73 -32.55 -1.46 -2.34
N ASP A 74 -31.82 -2.48 -2.76
CA ASP A 74 -31.97 -3.88 -2.35
C ASP A 74 -31.04 -4.28 -1.19
N ASN A 75 -30.29 -3.34 -0.61
CA ASN A 75 -29.32 -3.55 0.46
C ASN A 75 -28.17 -4.55 0.15
N SER A 76 -27.97 -4.91 -1.12
CA SER A 76 -26.93 -5.88 -1.51
C SER A 76 -25.53 -5.28 -1.53
N LEU A 77 -25.40 -3.96 -1.77
CA LEU A 77 -24.12 -3.25 -1.87
C LEU A 77 -24.17 -1.92 -1.13
N THR A 78 -23.00 -1.46 -0.70
CA THR A 78 -22.83 -0.12 -0.13
C THR A 78 -22.11 0.79 -1.13
N LEU A 79 -22.16 2.10 -0.92
CA LEU A 79 -21.40 3.05 -1.71
C LEU A 79 -19.88 2.75 -1.64
N LEU A 80 -19.38 2.32 -0.49
CA LEU A 80 -17.99 1.89 -0.35
C LEU A 80 -17.66 0.68 -1.26
N HIS A 81 -18.55 -0.31 -1.35
CA HIS A 81 -18.36 -1.43 -2.31
C HIS A 81 -18.27 -0.91 -3.74
N PHE A 82 -19.15 0.01 -4.11
CA PHE A 82 -19.17 0.59 -5.44
C PHE A 82 -17.89 1.39 -5.75
N ILE A 83 -17.39 2.18 -4.79
CA ILE A 83 -16.12 2.92 -4.93
C ILE A 83 -14.96 1.97 -5.18
N VAL A 84 -14.83 0.90 -4.41
CA VAL A 84 -13.74 -0.08 -4.57
C VAL A 84 -13.80 -0.72 -5.96
N ARG A 85 -14.97 -1.17 -6.39
CA ARG A 85 -15.18 -1.75 -7.73
C ARG A 85 -14.84 -0.77 -8.84
N LEU A 86 -15.28 0.48 -8.71
CA LEU A 86 -15.02 1.53 -9.69
C LEU A 86 -13.52 1.86 -9.75
N TYR A 87 -12.82 1.82 -8.61
CA TYR A 87 -11.36 1.97 -8.58
C TYR A 87 -10.68 0.86 -9.39
N PHE A 88 -11.06 -0.40 -9.17
CA PHE A 88 -10.54 -1.53 -9.96
C PHE A 88 -10.79 -1.35 -11.46
N ALA A 89 -12.03 -1.01 -11.83
CA ALA A 89 -12.42 -0.84 -13.21
C ALA A 89 -11.69 0.33 -13.91
N LYS A 90 -11.37 1.41 -13.18
CA LYS A 90 -10.72 2.59 -13.77
C LYS A 90 -9.20 2.57 -13.74
N PHE A 91 -8.59 2.00 -12.69
CA PHE A 91 -7.16 2.19 -12.41
C PHE A 91 -6.36 0.89 -12.36
N GLU A 92 -7.03 -0.25 -12.27
CA GLU A 92 -6.39 -1.56 -12.12
C GLU A 92 -6.85 -2.55 -13.19
N GLN A 93 -7.64 -2.13 -14.20
CA GLN A 93 -8.25 -3.02 -15.19
C GLN A 93 -7.20 -3.91 -15.88
N ASP A 94 -6.13 -3.30 -16.37
CA ASP A 94 -5.10 -3.97 -17.17
C ASP A 94 -4.03 -4.69 -16.34
N LYS A 95 -4.08 -4.57 -15.00
CA LYS A 95 -3.08 -5.20 -14.13
C LYS A 95 -3.52 -6.62 -13.73
N PRO A 96 -2.57 -7.56 -13.55
CA PRO A 96 -2.82 -8.81 -12.84
C PRO A 96 -3.37 -8.55 -11.44
N ALA A 97 -4.27 -9.41 -10.96
CA ALA A 97 -4.90 -9.25 -9.64
C ALA A 97 -3.85 -9.21 -8.50
N GLU A 98 -2.78 -9.98 -8.65
CA GLU A 98 -1.65 -10.08 -7.72
C GLU A 98 -0.84 -8.79 -7.61
N GLU A 99 -0.83 -7.97 -8.66
CA GLU A 99 -0.11 -6.70 -8.71
C GLU A 99 -0.95 -5.52 -8.18
N CYS A 100 -2.26 -5.70 -8.05
CA CYS A 100 -3.16 -4.68 -7.54
C CYS A 100 -2.86 -4.41 -6.05
N ARG A 101 -2.35 -3.23 -5.71
CA ARG A 101 -2.03 -2.83 -4.32
C ARG A 101 -3.17 -2.02 -3.71
N LEU A 102 -3.38 -2.17 -2.41
CA LEU A 102 -4.38 -1.40 -1.66
C LEU A 102 -4.11 0.11 -1.85
N PRO A 103 -5.09 0.90 -2.33
CA PRO A 103 -4.87 2.30 -2.69
C PRO A 103 -5.03 3.27 -1.51
N VAL A 104 -5.30 2.74 -0.32
CA VAL A 104 -5.40 3.45 0.96
C VAL A 104 -4.35 2.88 1.94
N PRO A 105 -3.94 3.62 2.98
CA PRO A 105 -2.99 3.11 3.96
C PRO A 105 -3.45 1.81 4.61
N GLU A 106 -2.50 0.98 5.02
CA GLU A 106 -2.81 -0.23 5.78
C GLU A 106 -3.49 0.13 7.13
N PRO A 107 -4.60 -0.54 7.50
CA PRO A 107 -5.33 -0.20 8.72
C PRO A 107 -4.47 -0.23 9.98
N SER A 108 -3.55 -1.18 10.08
CA SER A 108 -2.61 -1.29 11.21
C SER A 108 -1.66 -0.10 11.32
N ASP A 109 -1.32 0.54 10.20
CA ASP A 109 -0.42 1.70 10.18
C ASP A 109 -1.18 2.95 10.63
N VAL A 110 -2.44 3.06 10.18
CA VAL A 110 -3.38 4.11 10.60
C VAL A 110 -3.67 4.01 12.10
N ASP A 111 -3.96 2.80 12.60
CA ASP A 111 -4.22 2.57 14.03
C ASP A 111 -3.00 2.97 14.86
N ARG A 112 -1.80 2.50 14.49
CA ARG A 112 -0.55 2.87 15.18
C ARG A 112 -0.30 4.38 15.14
N ALA A 113 -0.52 5.03 13.99
CA ALA A 113 -0.37 6.48 13.87
C ALA A 113 -1.38 7.24 14.75
N GLY A 114 -2.60 6.71 14.90
CA GLY A 114 -3.65 7.25 15.77
C GLY A 114 -3.40 7.07 17.27
N THR A 115 -2.45 6.22 17.67
CA THR A 115 -2.05 6.07 19.10
C THR A 115 -0.98 7.05 19.55
N ILE A 116 -0.41 7.84 18.64
CA ILE A 116 0.70 8.73 18.97
C ILE A 116 0.19 9.97 19.69
N SER A 117 0.82 10.25 20.83
CA SER A 117 0.78 11.53 21.51
C SER A 117 2.18 12.13 21.49
N PHE A 118 2.35 13.31 20.88
CA PHE A 118 3.66 13.96 20.74
C PHE A 118 4.33 14.26 22.10
N ASP A 119 3.54 14.68 23.09
CA ASP A 119 3.98 14.93 24.46
C ASP A 119 4.47 13.65 25.13
N ASP A 120 3.82 12.51 24.89
CA ASP A 120 4.25 11.24 25.49
C ASP A 120 5.54 10.74 24.85
N VAL A 121 5.67 10.87 23.52
CA VAL A 121 6.95 10.58 22.84
C VAL A 121 8.06 11.52 23.32
N ARG A 122 7.76 12.81 23.53
CA ARG A 122 8.71 13.77 24.11
C ARG A 122 9.15 13.35 25.51
N LYS A 123 8.21 13.00 26.39
CA LYS A 123 8.51 12.50 27.74
C LYS A 123 9.33 11.21 27.71
N GLU A 124 9.06 10.30 26.77
CA GLU A 124 9.87 9.08 26.58
C GLU A 124 11.32 9.43 26.24
N LEU A 125 11.54 10.37 25.30
CA LEU A 125 12.88 10.84 24.91
C LEU A 125 13.59 11.61 26.03
N ASP A 126 12.88 12.46 26.76
CA ASP A 126 13.43 13.21 27.90
C ASP A 126 13.88 12.24 29.01
N LYS A 127 13.09 11.19 29.28
CA LYS A 127 13.46 10.13 30.23
C LYS A 127 14.72 9.39 29.78
N LEU A 128 14.84 9.05 28.49
CA LEU A 128 16.04 8.43 27.94
C LEU A 128 17.26 9.35 28.14
N TYR A 129 17.13 10.63 27.81
CA TYR A 129 18.21 11.61 27.99
C TYR A 129 18.66 11.72 29.46
N VAL A 130 17.71 11.85 30.39
CA VAL A 130 18.00 11.95 31.83
C VAL A 130 18.64 10.67 32.36
N HIS A 131 18.18 9.50 31.91
CA HIS A 131 18.79 8.22 32.28
C HIS A 131 20.23 8.10 31.75
N THR A 132 20.48 8.51 30.50
CA THR A 132 21.83 8.55 29.92
C THR A 132 22.75 9.47 30.73
N ALA A 133 22.29 10.66 31.12
CA ALA A 133 23.05 11.57 31.98
C ALA A 133 23.29 11.05 33.40
N ALA A 134 22.35 10.30 33.96
CA ALA A 134 22.56 9.62 35.24
C ALA A 134 23.62 8.50 35.12
N CYS A 135 23.60 7.74 34.02
CA CYS A 135 24.61 6.72 33.73
C CYS A 135 26.00 7.34 33.51
N GLU A 136 26.10 8.44 32.75
CA GLU A 136 27.36 9.15 32.53
C GLU A 136 27.97 9.64 33.85
N ARG A 137 27.18 10.23 34.75
CA ARG A 137 27.66 10.65 36.08
C ARG A 137 28.21 9.48 36.90
N LYS A 138 27.47 8.37 36.96
CA LYS A 138 27.92 7.15 37.69
C LYS A 138 29.19 6.57 37.09
N VAL A 139 29.28 6.52 35.76
CA VAL A 139 30.49 6.07 35.07
C VAL A 139 31.65 7.00 35.42
N SER A 140 31.46 8.32 35.35
CA SER A 140 32.49 9.31 35.68
C SER A 140 33.00 9.19 37.13
N GLU A 141 32.11 8.92 38.08
CA GLU A 141 32.47 8.66 39.49
C GLU A 141 33.32 7.39 39.64
N ILE A 142 32.91 6.28 39.00
CA ILE A 142 33.67 5.02 39.01
C ILE A 142 35.05 5.22 38.38
N LEU A 143 35.11 5.92 37.25
CA LEU A 143 36.34 6.18 36.50
C LEU A 143 37.37 7.03 37.27
N ARG A 144 36.93 7.81 38.27
CA ARG A 144 37.83 8.56 39.16
C ARG A 144 38.57 7.66 40.16
N SER A 145 38.14 6.40 40.30
CA SER A 145 38.62 5.43 41.29
C SER A 145 39.26 4.16 40.69
N SER A 146 39.41 4.07 39.36
CA SER A 146 39.80 2.84 38.66
C SER A 146 41.28 2.81 38.21
N ASP A 147 41.90 1.62 38.23
CA ASP A 147 43.26 1.32 37.71
C ASP A 147 43.32 1.20 36.16
N GLU A 148 44.54 1.26 35.60
CA GLU A 148 44.83 1.18 34.15
C GLU A 148 44.27 -0.08 33.44
N GLU A 149 44.04 -1.19 34.17
CA GLU A 149 43.47 -2.42 33.60
C GLU A 149 42.00 -2.26 33.15
N GLN A 150 41.26 -1.27 33.66
CA GLN A 150 39.85 -1.02 33.31
C GLN A 150 39.66 -0.08 32.12
N LYS A 151 40.75 0.36 31.48
CA LYS A 151 40.74 1.33 30.37
C LYS A 151 39.92 0.91 29.13
N PRO A 152 39.95 -0.35 28.65
CA PRO A 152 39.13 -0.74 27.49
C PRO A 152 37.62 -0.65 27.77
N LEU A 153 37.20 -0.98 29.01
CA LEU A 153 35.80 -0.86 29.44
C LEU A 153 35.38 0.62 29.53
N LYS A 154 36.29 1.49 29.97
CA LYS A 154 36.10 2.95 30.04
C LYS A 154 35.83 3.54 28.65
N ASP A 155 36.70 3.26 27.69
CA ASP A 155 36.59 3.82 26.33
C ASP A 155 35.31 3.33 25.65
N THR A 156 34.96 2.05 25.86
CA THR A 156 33.71 1.47 25.35
C THR A 156 32.48 2.15 25.95
N MET A 157 32.45 2.38 27.26
CA MET A 157 31.31 2.99 27.94
C MET A 157 31.14 4.47 27.57
N GLN A 158 32.24 5.20 27.45
CA GLN A 158 32.22 6.61 27.04
C GLN A 158 31.70 6.75 25.60
N SER A 159 32.23 5.95 24.67
CA SER A 159 31.76 5.94 23.27
C SER A 159 30.26 5.62 23.18
N PHE A 160 29.78 4.65 23.97
CA PHE A 160 28.36 4.34 24.05
C PHE A 160 27.51 5.51 24.55
N LEU A 161 27.92 6.19 25.62
CA LEU A 161 27.17 7.33 26.19
C LEU A 161 27.11 8.52 25.22
N GLU A 162 28.22 8.83 24.55
CA GLU A 162 28.28 9.87 23.52
C GLU A 162 27.30 9.55 22.37
N GLY A 163 27.29 8.29 21.90
CA GLY A 163 26.32 7.80 20.92
C GLY A 163 24.88 7.89 21.41
N ALA A 164 24.59 7.43 22.63
CA ALA A 164 23.25 7.46 23.21
C ALA A 164 22.68 8.90 23.31
N PHE A 165 23.51 9.88 23.68
CA PHE A 165 23.08 11.28 23.66
C PHE A 165 22.85 11.82 22.25
N ALA A 166 23.73 11.49 21.30
CA ALA A 166 23.56 11.88 19.91
C ALA A 166 22.27 11.29 19.32
N ASP A 167 22.04 10.00 19.52
CA ASP A 167 20.87 9.28 19.03
C ASP A 167 19.57 9.81 19.64
N THR A 168 19.57 10.09 20.95
CA THR A 168 18.40 10.67 21.62
C THR A 168 18.08 12.05 21.04
N ARG A 169 19.08 12.91 20.83
CA ARG A 169 18.89 14.23 20.20
C ARG A 169 18.38 14.12 18.76
N MET A 170 18.93 13.18 17.98
CA MET A 170 18.44 12.92 16.62
C MET A 170 16.97 12.52 16.59
N GLN A 171 16.51 11.70 17.54
CA GLN A 171 15.10 11.33 17.66
C GLN A 171 14.22 12.47 18.19
N MET A 172 14.75 13.37 19.04
CA MET A 172 14.05 14.60 19.40
C MET A 172 13.83 15.51 18.19
N ASP A 173 14.81 15.65 17.31
CA ASP A 173 14.63 16.41 16.06
C ASP A 173 13.68 15.68 15.10
N HIS A 174 13.69 14.34 15.08
CA HIS A 174 12.77 13.54 14.29
C HIS A 174 11.32 13.74 14.74
N LEU A 175 11.07 13.81 16.05
CA LEU A 175 9.76 14.12 16.61
C LEU A 175 9.22 15.46 16.07
N GLU A 176 10.03 16.53 16.11
CA GLU A 176 9.61 17.83 15.59
C GLU A 176 9.33 17.80 14.09
N ARG A 177 10.18 17.11 13.31
CA ARG A 177 9.94 16.91 11.87
C ARG A 177 8.63 16.15 11.61
N CYS A 178 8.34 15.11 12.39
CA CYS A 178 7.09 14.35 12.28
C CYS A 178 5.86 15.20 12.67
N LYS A 179 5.98 16.05 13.70
CA LYS A 179 4.92 16.99 14.09
C LYS A 179 4.60 17.96 12.95
N ILE A 180 5.61 18.58 12.36
CA ILE A 180 5.44 19.49 11.20
C ILE A 180 4.82 18.74 10.01
N LYS A 181 5.29 17.52 9.72
CA LYS A 181 4.74 16.70 8.63
C LYS A 181 3.27 16.36 8.86
N PHE A 182 2.90 15.95 10.07
CA PHE A 182 1.51 15.68 10.42
C PHE A 182 0.64 16.93 10.26
N GLN A 183 1.08 18.09 10.77
CA GLN A 183 0.36 19.35 10.61
C GLN A 183 0.20 19.76 9.14
N SER A 184 1.20 19.49 8.30
CA SER A 184 1.09 19.67 6.84
C SER A 184 0.02 18.76 6.23
N THR A 185 -0.03 17.49 6.62
CA THR A 185 -1.06 16.54 6.19
C THR A 185 -2.46 16.95 6.65
N GLN A 186 -2.60 17.37 7.91
CA GLN A 186 -3.86 17.94 8.43
C GLN A 186 -4.33 19.12 7.57
N LYS A 187 -3.43 20.09 7.27
CA LYS A 187 -3.74 21.25 6.43
C LYS A 187 -4.11 20.86 5.01
N PHE A 188 -3.47 19.84 4.45
CA PHE A 188 -3.78 19.30 3.12
C PHE A 188 -5.23 18.81 3.04
N PHE A 189 -5.69 18.08 4.06
CA PHE A 189 -7.08 17.61 4.16
C PHE A 189 -8.07 18.63 4.74
N LYS A 190 -7.62 19.86 5.04
CA LYS A 190 -8.41 20.90 5.71
C LYS A 190 -9.06 20.41 7.01
N PHE A 191 -8.44 19.45 7.69
CA PHE A 191 -8.96 18.92 8.95
C PHE A 191 -8.77 19.93 10.09
N GLN A 192 -9.82 20.12 10.86
CA GLN A 192 -9.84 20.99 12.04
C GLN A 192 -10.04 20.11 13.28
N PRO A 193 -8.98 19.93 14.10
CA PRO A 193 -9.08 19.23 15.38
C PRO A 193 -10.06 19.94 16.31
N LYS A 194 -10.70 19.15 17.18
CA LYS A 194 -11.60 19.65 18.22
C LYS A 194 -10.84 19.97 19.51
N SER A 195 -9.80 19.20 19.83
CA SER A 195 -8.96 19.46 20.99
C SER A 195 -8.04 20.65 20.76
N ASN A 196 -7.79 21.43 21.81
CA ASN A 196 -6.74 22.44 21.84
C ASN A 196 -5.35 21.84 22.10
N ASN A 197 -5.27 20.56 22.47
CA ASN A 197 -4.00 19.87 22.68
C ASN A 197 -3.48 19.29 21.36
N GLU A 198 -2.46 19.94 20.77
CA GLU A 198 -1.83 19.48 19.53
C GLU A 198 -1.27 18.06 19.62
N SER A 199 -0.91 17.62 20.82
CA SER A 199 -0.39 16.29 21.07
C SER A 199 -1.37 15.19 20.71
N GLU A 200 -2.67 15.43 20.87
CA GLU A 200 -3.74 14.44 20.67
C GLU A 200 -4.37 14.51 19.27
N TRP A 201 -3.96 15.48 18.43
CA TRP A 201 -4.50 15.64 17.09
C TRP A 201 -4.30 14.42 16.16
N PRO A 202 -3.19 13.67 16.22
CA PRO A 202 -3.05 12.43 15.44
C PRO A 202 -4.20 11.47 15.69
N LYS A 203 -4.57 11.26 16.96
CA LYS A 203 -5.69 10.39 17.35
C LYS A 203 -6.99 10.85 16.70
N GLU A 204 -7.35 12.12 16.87
CA GLU A 204 -8.59 12.66 16.28
C GLU A 204 -8.62 12.49 14.75
N PHE A 205 -7.52 12.81 14.08
CA PHE A 205 -7.42 12.71 12.64
C PHE A 205 -7.54 11.26 12.15
N PHE A 206 -6.75 10.34 12.71
CA PHE A 206 -6.70 8.95 12.27
C PHE A 206 -7.93 8.13 12.68
N THR A 207 -8.69 8.54 13.70
CA THR A 207 -9.98 7.89 14.03
C THR A 207 -11.02 7.97 12.91
N LEU A 208 -10.92 8.95 12.01
CA LEU A 208 -11.78 9.04 10.82
C LEU A 208 -11.32 8.09 9.70
N TRP A 209 -10.00 7.86 9.60
CA TRP A 209 -9.40 7.01 8.58
C TRP A 209 -9.42 5.52 8.93
N ALA A 210 -9.20 5.16 10.19
CA ALA A 210 -9.07 3.77 10.65
C ALA A 210 -10.24 2.86 10.21
N PRO A 211 -11.52 3.17 10.55
CA PRO A 211 -12.64 2.36 10.11
C PRO A 211 -12.77 2.33 8.58
N PHE A 212 -12.56 3.45 7.90
CA PHE A 212 -12.62 3.55 6.45
C PHE A 212 -11.57 2.65 5.77
N CYS A 213 -10.30 2.72 6.19
CA CYS A 213 -9.24 1.88 5.64
C CYS A 213 -9.50 0.39 5.92
N SER A 214 -10.03 0.05 7.09
CA SER A 214 -10.38 -1.33 7.46
C SER A 214 -11.48 -1.88 6.55
N ASP A 215 -12.61 -1.18 6.46
CA ASP A 215 -13.74 -1.56 5.61
C ASP A 215 -13.32 -1.61 4.12
N PHE A 216 -12.51 -0.64 3.66
CA PHE A 216 -11.98 -0.60 2.30
C PHE A 216 -11.10 -1.83 2.02
N LYS A 217 -10.19 -2.18 2.92
CA LYS A 217 -9.28 -3.34 2.77
C LYS A 217 -10.05 -4.65 2.68
N ASP A 218 -11.08 -4.82 3.48
CA ASP A 218 -11.90 -6.03 3.47
C ASP A 218 -12.64 -6.21 2.15
N ILE A 219 -13.19 -5.13 1.61
CA ILE A 219 -13.83 -5.13 0.29
C ILE A 219 -12.78 -5.35 -0.81
N TRP A 220 -11.64 -4.65 -0.74
CA TRP A 220 -10.54 -4.76 -1.69
C TRP A 220 -10.06 -6.20 -1.85
N LYS A 221 -9.85 -6.92 -0.75
CA LYS A 221 -9.44 -8.33 -0.76
C LYS A 221 -10.47 -9.22 -1.45
N LYS A 222 -11.77 -8.95 -1.29
CA LYS A 222 -12.83 -9.71 -1.97
C LYS A 222 -12.82 -9.46 -3.48
N GLU A 223 -12.72 -8.19 -3.88
CA GLU A 223 -12.68 -7.80 -5.31
C GLU A 223 -11.41 -8.29 -6.00
N GLN A 224 -10.25 -8.25 -5.32
CA GLN A 224 -9.00 -8.81 -5.83
C GLN A 224 -9.11 -10.33 -6.07
N LYS A 225 -9.71 -11.07 -5.13
CA LYS A 225 -9.95 -12.52 -5.29
C LYS A 225 -10.91 -12.81 -6.45
N TYR A 226 -11.96 -12.00 -6.60
CA TYR A 226 -12.89 -12.11 -7.72
C TYR A 226 -12.16 -11.93 -9.06
N LYS A 227 -11.38 -10.86 -9.19
CA LYS A 227 -10.58 -10.58 -10.40
C LYS A 227 -9.59 -11.71 -10.70
N MET A 228 -8.91 -12.25 -9.69
CA MET A 228 -7.99 -13.38 -9.84
C MET A 228 -8.71 -14.64 -10.36
N ALA A 229 -9.89 -14.96 -9.83
CA ALA A 229 -10.68 -16.09 -10.28
C ALA A 229 -11.16 -15.93 -11.72
N GLU A 230 -11.55 -14.71 -12.11
CA GLU A 230 -11.95 -14.37 -13.48
C GLU A 230 -10.77 -14.51 -14.47
N GLN A 231 -9.60 -13.98 -14.11
CA GLN A 231 -8.37 -14.11 -14.91
C GLN A 231 -7.98 -15.57 -15.11
N LYS A 232 -8.00 -16.38 -14.04
CA LYS A 232 -7.72 -17.82 -14.10
C LYS A 232 -8.73 -18.55 -15.00
N LYS A 233 -10.01 -18.22 -14.92
CA LYS A 233 -11.05 -18.79 -15.79
C LYS A 233 -10.81 -18.44 -17.25
N LEU A 234 -10.45 -17.20 -17.54
CA LEU A 234 -10.14 -16.75 -18.90
C LEU A 234 -8.89 -17.44 -19.46
N GLU A 235 -7.86 -17.62 -18.64
CA GLU A 235 -6.64 -18.35 -19.03
C GLU A 235 -6.93 -19.82 -19.35
N LEU A 236 -7.71 -20.51 -18.49
CA LEU A 236 -8.14 -21.89 -18.75
C LEU A 236 -8.97 -22.00 -20.04
N MET A 237 -9.85 -21.03 -20.30
CA MET A 237 -10.64 -21.00 -21.53
C MET A 237 -9.75 -20.80 -22.76
N ARG A 238 -8.75 -19.91 -22.69
CA ARG A 238 -7.75 -19.70 -23.76
C ARG A 238 -6.97 -20.98 -24.05
N LYS A 239 -6.48 -21.67 -23.00
CA LYS A 239 -5.76 -22.95 -23.13
C LYS A 239 -6.63 -24.02 -23.82
N ARG A 240 -7.90 -24.18 -23.41
CA ARG A 240 -8.83 -25.12 -24.04
C ARG A 240 -9.09 -24.80 -25.51
N ILE A 241 -9.26 -23.53 -25.87
CA ILE A 241 -9.44 -23.11 -27.27
C ILE A 241 -8.20 -23.45 -28.08
N GLN A 242 -7.01 -23.19 -27.54
CA GLN A 242 -5.75 -23.52 -28.20
C GLN A 242 -5.58 -25.02 -28.40
N GLU A 243 -5.87 -25.84 -27.40
CA GLU A 243 -5.84 -27.31 -27.50
C GLU A 243 -6.81 -27.84 -28.58
N ILE A 244 -8.02 -27.28 -28.67
CA ILE A 244 -8.99 -27.66 -29.71
C ILE A 244 -8.47 -27.28 -31.10
N GLN A 245 -7.90 -26.07 -31.26
CA GLN A 245 -7.32 -25.62 -32.52
C GLN A 245 -6.12 -26.47 -32.95
N GLU A 246 -5.27 -26.88 -32.01
CA GLU A 246 -4.14 -27.76 -32.25
C GLU A 246 -4.59 -29.18 -32.65
N ARG A 247 -5.59 -29.74 -31.97
CA ARG A 247 -6.21 -31.03 -32.37
C ARG A 247 -6.82 -30.96 -33.76
N GLN A 248 -7.59 -29.92 -34.07
CA GLN A 248 -8.16 -29.75 -35.42
C GLN A 248 -7.09 -29.65 -36.50
N LYS A 249 -5.97 -28.95 -36.23
CA LYS A 249 -4.82 -28.90 -37.15
C LYS A 249 -4.14 -30.25 -37.29
N ALA A 250 -4.04 -31.03 -36.21
CA ALA A 250 -3.48 -32.38 -36.22
C ALA A 250 -4.40 -33.40 -36.92
N ASP A 251 -5.72 -33.22 -36.86
CA ASP A 251 -6.69 -34.05 -37.58
C ASP A 251 -6.76 -33.72 -39.08
N ILE A 252 -6.31 -32.53 -39.50
CA ILE A 252 -6.06 -32.17 -40.91
C ILE A 252 -4.73 -32.79 -41.39
N VAL A 253 -4.52 -34.09 -41.15
CA VAL A 253 -3.49 -34.87 -41.84
C VAL A 253 -4.00 -35.21 -43.24
N LEU A 254 -3.30 -34.68 -44.24
CA LEU A 254 -3.49 -34.84 -45.68
C LEU A 254 -4.14 -36.17 -46.10
N VAL A 255 -5.42 -36.11 -46.50
CA VAL A 255 -5.94 -37.08 -47.48
C VAL A 255 -5.10 -36.90 -48.74
N LYS A 256 -4.07 -37.74 -48.93
CA LYS A 256 -3.37 -37.87 -50.21
C LYS A 256 -4.39 -38.36 -51.23
N THR A 257 -5.06 -37.43 -51.91
CA THR A 257 -5.90 -37.76 -53.05
C THR A 257 -5.01 -38.44 -54.09
N ARG A 258 -5.33 -39.70 -54.42
CA ARG A 258 -4.68 -40.40 -55.54
C ARG A 258 -4.82 -39.51 -56.78
N PRO A 259 -3.77 -39.29 -57.56
CA PRO A 259 -3.81 -38.37 -58.68
C PRO A 259 -4.60 -38.99 -59.83
N THR A 260 -5.93 -38.89 -59.78
CA THR A 260 -6.86 -39.36 -60.82
C THR A 260 -7.34 -38.23 -61.74
N GLY A 261 -6.97 -36.98 -61.43
CA GLY A 261 -7.35 -35.79 -62.19
C GLY A 261 -6.61 -35.61 -63.52
N LEU A 262 -7.18 -34.80 -64.40
CA LEU A 262 -6.71 -34.53 -65.77
C LEU A 262 -5.21 -34.17 -65.86
N LYS A 263 -4.66 -33.48 -64.85
CA LYS A 263 -3.23 -33.16 -64.72
C LYS A 263 -2.33 -34.40 -64.67
N ALA A 264 -2.75 -35.45 -63.95
CA ALA A 264 -1.99 -36.70 -63.85
C ALA A 264 -2.02 -37.48 -65.16
N LYS A 265 -3.15 -37.39 -65.89
CA LYS A 265 -3.32 -37.97 -67.22
C LYS A 265 -2.46 -37.24 -68.26
N LEU A 266 -2.37 -35.91 -68.18
CA LEU A 266 -1.51 -35.08 -69.02
C LEU A 266 -0.01 -35.32 -68.78
N LEU A 267 0.40 -35.51 -67.52
CA LEU A 267 1.79 -35.85 -67.17
C LEU A 267 2.21 -37.24 -67.67
N ARG A 268 1.29 -38.22 -67.69
CA ARG A 268 1.55 -39.52 -68.34
C ARG A 268 1.69 -39.38 -69.85
N LEU A 269 0.85 -38.57 -70.48
CA LEU A 269 0.91 -38.33 -71.93
C LEU A 269 2.18 -37.56 -72.35
N SER A 270 2.64 -36.58 -71.56
CA SER A 270 3.89 -35.87 -71.84
C SER A 270 5.11 -36.79 -71.74
N ASN A 271 5.13 -37.69 -70.75
CA ASN A 271 6.24 -38.63 -70.58
C ASN A 271 6.27 -39.72 -71.66
N MET A 272 5.11 -40.14 -72.19
CA MET A 272 5.04 -41.06 -73.32
C MET A 272 5.49 -40.44 -74.65
N ASN A 273 5.35 -39.11 -74.81
CA ASN A 273 5.84 -38.41 -76.01
C ASN A 273 7.35 -38.15 -75.96
N ASN A 274 7.93 -37.92 -74.77
CA ASN A 274 9.38 -37.76 -74.63
C ASN A 274 10.18 -39.05 -74.83
N SER A 275 9.57 -40.24 -74.65
CA SER A 275 10.26 -41.52 -74.88
C SER A 275 10.26 -41.97 -76.34
N LYS A 276 9.56 -41.28 -77.24
CA LYS A 276 9.45 -41.63 -78.67
C LYS A 276 10.28 -40.74 -79.60
N GLY A 277 11.03 -39.78 -79.05
CA GLY A 277 11.88 -38.84 -79.82
C GLY A 277 13.39 -39.07 -79.66
N ALA A 278 13.81 -40.18 -79.04
CA ALA A 278 15.22 -40.50 -78.82
C ALA A 278 15.54 -41.91 -79.35
N THR A 279 15.49 -42.06 -80.67
CA THR A 279 16.17 -43.09 -81.46
C THR A 279 16.41 -42.54 -82.86
#